data_AF-A0A969SH68-F1
#
_entry.id   AF-A0A969SH68-F1
#
_cell.length_a   1.000
_cell.length_b   1.000
_cell.length_c   1.000
_cell.angle_alpha   90.00
_cell.angle_beta   90.00
_cell.angle_gamma   90.00
#
_symmetry.space_group_name_H-M   'P 1'
#
loop_
_entity.id
_entity.type
_entity.pdbx_description
1 polymer ?
#
loop_
_entity_poly.entity_id
_entity_poly.type
_entity_poly.pdbx_seq_one_letter_code
_entity_poly.pdbx_strand_id
1 'polypeptide(L)'
;MTPGSDTIETWTVAIDADISGLESQLKVASGAGRQFASALVGAFEGLVVKGKSFGDVLSGLAVSFSRIALQSAMKPLEQGLGQLFTGMLSGGFGGGSFGFANGGAFSSGVPVPFASGGVIQSPIAFPLGGARLGVAG
;
A
#
# COMPACT_ATOMS: atom_id res chain seq x y z
N MET A 1 -28.97 41.31 -34.52
CA MET A 1 -28.21 40.08 -34.23
C MET A 1 -27.76 40.14 -32.78
N THR A 2 -28.49 39.49 -31.87
CA THR A 2 -28.15 39.37 -30.45
C THR A 2 -27.78 37.91 -30.18
N PRO A 3 -26.60 37.61 -29.62
CA PRO A 3 -26.22 36.23 -29.33
C PRO A 3 -27.10 35.67 -28.21
N GLY A 4 -27.61 34.45 -28.42
CA GLY A 4 -28.41 33.73 -27.45
C GLY A 4 -27.61 33.45 -26.18
N SER A 5 -28.23 33.68 -25.03
CA SER A 5 -27.71 33.30 -23.73
C SER A 5 -27.75 31.78 -23.59
N ASP A 6 -26.60 31.12 -23.82
CA ASP A 6 -26.40 29.73 -23.45
C ASP A 6 -26.63 29.59 -21.94
N THR A 7 -27.76 28.98 -21.59
CA THR A 7 -28.13 28.65 -20.23
C THR A 7 -27.22 27.50 -19.80
N ILE A 8 -26.25 27.80 -18.93
CA ILE A 8 -25.38 26.78 -18.35
C ILE A 8 -26.24 25.94 -17.41
N GLU A 9 -26.76 24.83 -17.93
CA GLU A 9 -27.44 23.82 -17.12
C GLU A 9 -26.44 23.22 -16.13
N THR A 10 -26.63 23.53 -14.86
CA THR A 10 -25.79 23.01 -13.78
C THR A 10 -26.32 21.63 -13.39
N TRP A 11 -25.68 20.59 -13.89
CA TRP A 11 -25.99 19.21 -13.51
C TRP A 11 -25.26 18.89 -12.21
N THR A 12 -26.03 18.70 -11.13
CA THR A 12 -25.49 18.28 -9.84
C THR A 12 -25.34 16.76 -9.85
N VAL A 13 -24.12 16.29 -10.10
CA VAL A 13 -23.78 14.86 -10.02
C VAL A 13 -23.33 14.56 -8.60
N ALA A 14 -24.10 13.76 -7.88
CA ALA A 14 -23.67 13.19 -6.61
C ALA A 14 -22.66 12.07 -6.91
N ILE A 15 -21.39 12.32 -6.64
CA ILE A 15 -20.32 11.33 -6.79
C ILE A 15 -20.25 10.57 -5.45
N ASP A 16 -20.81 9.36 -5.42
CA ASP A 16 -20.56 8.39 -4.35
C ASP A 16 -19.15 7.83 -4.55
N ALA A 17 -18.14 8.60 -4.11
CA ALA A 17 -16.76 8.15 -4.14
C ALA A 17 -16.47 7.33 -2.89
N ASP A 18 -15.90 6.14 -3.06
CA ASP A 18 -15.39 5.32 -1.96
C ASP A 18 -14.23 6.07 -1.27
N ILE A 19 -14.56 6.81 -0.21
CA ILE A 19 -13.62 7.58 0.59
C ILE A 19 -12.90 6.74 1.65
N SER A 20 -13.21 5.46 1.78
CA SER A 20 -12.65 4.59 2.82
C SER A 20 -11.12 4.53 2.75
N GLY A 21 -10.57 4.52 1.53
CA GLY A 21 -9.12 4.56 1.29
C GLY A 21 -8.48 5.87 1.74
N LEU A 22 -9.15 7.00 1.47
CA LEU A 22 -8.70 8.33 1.89
C LEU A 22 -8.76 8.47 3.41
N GLU A 23 -9.85 8.04 4.03
CA GLU A 23 -10.00 8.04 5.49
C GLU A 23 -8.90 7.23 6.18
N SER A 24 -8.56 6.06 5.64
CA SER A 24 -7.45 5.24 6.12
C SER A 24 -6.11 5.98 6.03
N GLN A 25 -5.82 6.61 4.89
CA GLN A 25 -4.59 7.38 4.70
C GLN A 25 -4.52 8.60 5.63
N LEU A 26 -5.63 9.32 5.84
CA LEU A 26 -5.71 10.44 6.78
C LEU A 26 -5.51 9.97 8.23
N LYS A 27 -6.03 8.79 8.59
CA LYS A 27 -5.81 8.20 9.92
C LYS A 27 -4.34 7.85 10.14
N VAL A 28 -3.67 7.31 9.12
CA VAL A 28 -2.22 7.04 9.17
C VAL A 28 -1.43 8.34 9.29
N ALA A 29 -1.73 9.34 8.46
CA ALA A 29 -1.06 10.64 8.48
C ALA A 29 -1.23 11.37 9.82
N SER A 30 -2.45 11.39 10.37
CA SER A 30 -2.72 11.97 11.69
C SER A 30 -2.08 11.20 12.84
N GLY A 31 -1.93 9.88 12.71
CA GLY A 31 -1.14 9.06 13.62
C GLY A 31 0.34 9.45 13.61
N ALA A 32 0.95 9.49 12.43
CA ALA A 32 2.34 9.90 12.25
C ALA A 32 2.60 11.33 12.76
N GLY A 33 1.71 12.26 12.46
CA GLY A 33 1.81 13.66 12.92
C GLY A 33 1.78 13.81 14.44
N ARG A 34 0.90 13.06 15.13
CA ARG A 34 0.87 13.05 16.61
C ARG A 34 2.15 12.48 17.21
N GLN A 35 2.65 11.41 16.64
CA GLN A 35 3.87 10.76 17.10
C GLN A 35 5.09 11.68 16.91
N PHE A 36 5.15 12.38 15.79
CA PHE A 36 6.15 13.41 15.50
C PHE A 36 6.07 14.58 16.49
N ALA A 37 4.87 15.12 16.76
CA ALA A 37 4.69 16.21 17.71
C ALA A 37 5.14 15.81 19.12
N SER A 38 4.81 14.60 19.56
CA SER A 38 5.26 14.08 20.85
C SER A 38 6.79 13.94 20.94
N ALA A 39 7.44 13.50 19.85
CA ALA A 39 8.90 13.40 19.79
C ALA A 39 9.56 14.79 19.86
N LEU A 40 8.99 15.79 19.18
CA LEU A 40 9.47 17.17 19.25
C LEU A 40 9.34 17.77 20.65
N VAL A 41 8.19 17.58 21.30
CA VAL A 41 7.99 18.06 22.67
C VAL A 41 8.99 17.41 23.63
N GLY A 42 9.14 16.09 23.57
CA GLY A 42 10.11 15.38 24.42
C GLY A 42 11.58 15.76 24.14
N ALA A 43 11.92 16.07 22.89
CA ALA A 43 13.23 16.61 22.53
C ALA A 43 13.48 18.01 23.13
N PHE A 44 12.49 18.89 23.06
CA PHE A 44 12.55 20.23 23.67
C PHE A 44 12.62 20.17 25.20
N GLU A 45 11.81 19.31 25.83
CA GLU A 45 11.90 19.04 27.27
C GLU A 45 13.29 18.52 27.65
N GLY A 46 13.86 17.60 26.87
CA GLY A 46 15.21 17.09 27.10
C GLY A 46 16.32 18.15 26.96
N LEU A 47 16.15 19.10 26.05
CA LEU A 47 17.04 20.25 25.87
C LEU A 47 16.94 21.22 27.07
N VAL A 48 15.72 21.60 27.46
CA VAL A 48 15.46 22.59 28.52
C VAL A 48 15.76 22.03 29.91
N VAL A 49 15.38 20.79 30.19
CA VAL A 49 15.52 20.18 31.53
C VAL A 49 16.92 19.61 31.75
N LYS A 50 17.59 19.12 30.69
CA LYS A 50 18.83 18.33 30.81
C LYS A 50 20.05 18.98 30.18
N GLY A 51 19.91 20.14 29.53
CA GLY A 51 21.01 20.82 28.83
C GLY A 51 21.61 19.98 27.69
N LYS A 52 20.86 18.97 27.20
CA LYS A 52 21.34 18.02 26.20
C LYS A 52 21.53 18.76 24.87
N SER A 53 22.68 18.59 24.20
CA SER A 53 22.93 19.33 22.97
C SER A 53 21.91 18.96 21.88
N PHE A 54 21.52 19.92 21.05
CA PHE A 54 20.66 19.66 19.87
C PHE A 54 21.25 18.53 18.99
N GLY A 55 22.58 18.42 18.95
CA GLY A 55 23.30 17.35 18.27
C GLY A 55 22.99 15.95 18.80
N ASP A 56 22.85 15.77 20.11
CA ASP A 56 22.53 14.45 20.69
C ASP A 56 21.08 14.03 20.40
N VAL A 57 20.17 15.01 20.32
CA VAL A 57 18.78 14.79 19.92
C VAL A 57 18.72 14.41 18.44
N LEU A 58 19.40 15.17 17.58
CA LEU A 58 19.46 14.91 16.14
C LEU A 58 20.12 13.57 15.84
N SER A 59 21.17 13.21 16.58
CA SER A 59 21.83 11.90 16.48
C SER A 59 20.88 10.76 16.88
N GLY A 60 20.12 10.92 17.96
CA GLY A 60 19.09 9.95 18.36
C GLY A 60 17.97 9.79 17.33
N LEU A 61 17.51 10.90 16.73
CA LEU A 61 16.54 10.88 15.64
C LEU A 61 17.10 10.22 14.38
N ALA A 62 18.34 10.53 14.00
CA ALA A 62 19.01 9.92 12.86
C ALA A 62 19.12 8.39 13.01
N VAL A 63 19.57 7.91 14.18
CA VAL A 63 19.63 6.48 14.49
C VAL A 63 18.25 5.83 14.41
N SER A 64 17.19 6.51 14.88
CA SER A 64 15.82 6.00 14.82
C SER A 64 15.32 5.90 13.38
N PHE A 65 15.57 6.92 12.54
CA PHE A 65 15.24 6.88 11.12
C PHE A 65 16.02 5.81 10.36
N SER A 66 17.30 5.62 10.65
CA SER A 66 18.10 4.55 10.05
C SER A 66 17.53 3.17 10.36
N ARG A 67 17.03 2.95 11.59
CA ARG A 67 16.36 1.69 11.96
C ARG A 67 15.06 1.48 11.20
N ILE A 68 14.22 2.52 11.09
CA ILE A 68 12.95 2.44 10.34
C ILE A 68 13.20 2.18 8.85
N ALA A 69 14.17 2.88 8.26
CA ALA A 69 14.57 2.70 6.87
C ALA A 69 15.10 1.27 6.63
N LEU A 70 15.97 0.78 7.51
CA LEU A 70 16.51 -0.58 7.45
C LEU A 70 15.39 -1.63 7.57
N GLN A 71 14.49 -1.46 8.52
CA GLN A 71 13.37 -2.38 8.71
C GLN A 71 12.38 -2.35 7.55
N SER A 72 12.15 -1.18 6.94
CA SER A 72 11.32 -1.05 5.74
C SER A 72 11.97 -1.67 4.52
N ALA A 73 13.30 -1.60 4.41
CA ALA A 73 14.06 -2.25 3.34
C ALA A 73 14.11 -3.78 3.51
N MET A 74 14.10 -4.28 4.75
CA MET A 74 14.10 -5.72 5.03
C MET A 74 12.70 -6.35 5.01
N LYS A 75 11.62 -5.58 5.16
CA LYS A 75 10.24 -6.08 5.12
C LYS A 75 9.90 -6.97 3.90
N PRO A 76 10.27 -6.62 2.65
CA PRO A 76 10.01 -7.48 1.50
C PRO A 76 10.75 -8.82 1.58
N LEU A 77 11.94 -8.84 2.19
CA LEU A 77 12.72 -10.06 2.39
C LEU A 77 12.12 -10.93 3.50
N GLU A 78 11.68 -10.33 4.61
CA GLU A 78 10.92 -11.03 5.66
C GLU A 78 9.63 -11.62 5.09
N GLN A 79 8.91 -10.89 4.24
CA GLN A 79 7.72 -11.39 3.56
C GLN A 79 8.06 -12.52 2.59
N GLY A 80 9.07 -12.37 1.74
CA GLY A 80 9.47 -13.40 0.78
C GLY A 80 9.93 -14.71 1.44
N LEU A 81 10.75 -14.61 2.48
CA LEU A 81 11.20 -15.77 3.26
C LEU A 81 10.07 -16.38 4.09
N GLY A 82 9.19 -15.56 4.66
CA GLY A 82 7.98 -16.02 5.35
C GLY A 82 7.05 -16.81 4.43
N GLN A 83 6.87 -16.38 3.18
CA GLN A 83 6.07 -17.10 2.19
C GLN A 83 6.76 -18.39 1.71
N LEU A 84 8.08 -18.40 1.53
CA LEU A 84 8.82 -19.61 1.18
C LEU A 84 8.79 -20.65 2.30
N PHE A 85 8.98 -20.21 3.55
CA PHE A 85 8.94 -21.09 4.71
C PHE A 85 7.52 -21.61 4.95
N THR A 86 6.51 -20.76 4.81
CA THR A 86 5.11 -21.18 4.86
C THR A 86 4.78 -22.17 3.74
N GLY A 87 5.25 -21.92 2.51
CA GLY A 87 5.14 -22.85 1.37
C GLY A 87 5.86 -24.18 1.57
N MET A 88 7.03 -24.18 2.21
CA MET A 88 7.80 -25.39 2.51
C MET A 88 7.23 -26.18 3.68
N LEU A 89 6.70 -25.50 4.70
CA LEU A 89 6.08 -26.15 5.86
C LEU A 89 4.68 -26.70 5.52
N SER A 90 3.92 -25.97 4.69
CA SER A 90 2.66 -26.47 4.11
C SER A 90 2.87 -27.56 3.06
N GLY A 91 4.01 -27.58 2.36
CA GLY A 91 4.40 -28.65 1.42
C GLY A 91 5.14 -29.84 2.05
N GLY A 92 5.66 -29.70 3.28
CA GLY A 92 6.61 -30.64 3.89
C GLY A 92 6.00 -31.68 4.84
N PHE A 93 4.74 -31.53 5.26
CA PHE A 93 4.10 -32.46 6.21
C PHE A 93 2.89 -33.21 5.64
N GLY A 94 2.59 -33.07 4.34
CA GLY A 94 1.40 -33.69 3.76
C GLY A 94 1.52 -33.96 2.26
N GLY A 95 2.35 -34.94 1.89
CA GLY A 95 2.15 -35.80 0.73
C GLY A 95 1.97 -35.15 -0.65
N GLY A 96 3.07 -35.12 -1.42
CA GLY A 96 3.09 -35.48 -2.83
C GLY A 96 2.33 -34.59 -3.82
N SER A 97 3.07 -33.76 -4.56
CA SER A 97 3.40 -34.07 -5.96
C SER A 97 4.23 -32.93 -6.55
N PHE A 98 5.30 -33.30 -7.25
CA PHE A 98 5.93 -32.43 -8.22
C PHE A 98 4.93 -32.19 -9.37
N GLY A 99 4.27 -31.04 -9.36
CA GLY A 99 3.39 -30.56 -10.43
C GLY A 99 4.12 -29.71 -11.47
N PHE A 100 5.32 -30.10 -11.90
CA PHE A 100 6.08 -29.43 -12.97
C PHE A 100 6.35 -30.43 -14.10
N ALA A 101 5.36 -30.74 -14.94
CA ALA A 101 5.62 -31.32 -16.28
C ALA A 101 4.40 -31.35 -17.22
N ASN A 102 3.15 -31.40 -16.74
CA ASN A 102 1.99 -31.49 -17.64
C ASN A 102 0.70 -31.01 -16.97
N GLY A 103 0.13 -29.90 -17.44
CA GLY A 103 -1.30 -29.59 -17.27
C GLY A 103 -1.79 -29.28 -15.85
N GLY A 104 -1.16 -28.32 -15.17
CA GLY A 104 -1.70 -27.75 -13.93
C GLY A 104 -2.72 -26.65 -14.23
N ALA A 105 -3.99 -27.03 -14.37
CA ALA A 105 -5.08 -26.09 -14.44
C ALA A 105 -5.07 -25.18 -13.20
N PHE A 106 -4.77 -23.89 -13.39
CA PHE A 106 -5.21 -22.81 -12.50
C PHE A 106 -6.75 -22.75 -12.56
N SER A 107 -7.42 -23.79 -12.04
CA SER A 107 -8.86 -24.01 -12.12
C SER A 107 -9.61 -23.47 -10.90
N SER A 108 -8.94 -22.86 -9.93
CA SER A 108 -9.63 -22.22 -8.80
C SER A 108 -8.81 -21.09 -8.23
N GLY A 109 -9.06 -19.91 -8.80
CA GLY A 109 -9.33 -18.71 -8.03
C GLY A 109 -8.33 -18.33 -6.96
N VAL A 110 -7.25 -17.68 -7.38
CA VAL A 110 -6.81 -16.50 -6.64
C VAL A 110 -6.92 -15.33 -7.61
N PRO A 111 -7.96 -14.48 -7.47
CA PRO A 111 -8.00 -13.23 -8.24
C PRO A 111 -6.73 -12.45 -7.91
N VAL A 112 -5.85 -12.28 -8.89
CA VAL A 112 -4.77 -11.30 -8.79
C VAL A 112 -5.44 -9.93 -8.82
N PRO A 113 -5.41 -9.15 -7.73
CA PRO A 113 -6.04 -7.83 -7.72
C PRO A 113 -5.33 -6.95 -8.75
N PHE A 114 -6.12 -6.41 -9.68
CA PHE A 114 -5.66 -5.50 -10.73
C PHE A 114 -5.42 -4.12 -10.11
N ALA A 115 -4.31 -3.97 -9.39
CA ALA A 115 -3.81 -2.72 -8.83
C ALA A 115 -4.71 -2.02 -7.79
N SER A 116 -4.10 -1.66 -6.66
CA SER A 116 -4.72 -1.02 -5.50
C SER A 116 -5.13 0.45 -5.70
N GLY A 117 -5.90 0.76 -6.75
CA GLY A 117 -6.52 2.08 -6.95
C GLY A 117 -5.79 3.00 -7.93
N GLY A 118 -5.80 2.63 -9.21
CA GLY A 118 -5.41 3.51 -10.31
C GLY A 118 -6.37 3.37 -11.49
N VAL A 119 -6.82 4.49 -12.06
CA VAL A 119 -7.63 4.52 -13.29
C VAL A 119 -6.75 4.04 -14.44
N ILE A 120 -7.19 3.00 -15.15
CA ILE A 120 -6.46 2.45 -16.29
C ILE A 120 -6.56 3.46 -17.43
N GLN A 121 -5.44 4.04 -17.86
CA GLN A 121 -5.38 5.07 -18.91
C GLN A 121 -5.38 4.48 -20.34
N SER A 122 -5.40 3.14 -20.49
CA SER A 122 -5.31 2.45 -21.79
C SER A 122 -5.86 1.02 -21.69
N PRO A 123 -6.52 0.46 -22.73
CA PRO A 123 -7.10 -0.88 -22.68
C PRO A 123 -6.05 -1.97 -22.40
N ILE A 124 -6.29 -2.80 -21.38
CA ILE A 124 -5.47 -3.98 -21.06
C ILE A 124 -6.29 -5.26 -21.21
N ALA A 125 -5.68 -6.32 -21.72
CA ALA A 125 -6.33 -7.63 -21.88
C ALA A 125 -6.04 -8.54 -20.67
N PHE A 126 -7.05 -9.29 -20.21
CA PHE A 126 -6.90 -10.25 -19.10
C PHE A 126 -7.53 -11.61 -19.44
N PRO A 127 -6.96 -12.72 -18.93
CA PRO A 127 -7.48 -14.06 -19.21
C PRO A 127 -8.80 -14.30 -18.48
N LEU A 128 -9.81 -14.73 -19.24
CA LEU A 128 -11.07 -15.28 -18.73
C LEU A 128 -11.01 -16.81 -18.81
N GLY A 129 -11.70 -17.48 -17.88
CA GLY A 129 -11.84 -18.94 -17.93
C GLY A 129 -12.36 -19.43 -19.30
N GLY A 130 -11.92 -20.61 -19.72
CA GLY A 130 -12.35 -21.20 -20.99
C GLY A 130 -11.69 -20.62 -22.25
N ALA A 131 -10.41 -20.20 -22.16
CA ALA A 131 -9.61 -19.67 -23.28
C ALA A 131 -10.18 -18.38 -23.92
N ARG A 132 -10.89 -17.57 -23.12
CA ARG A 132 -11.42 -16.27 -23.56
C ARG A 132 -10.53 -15.15 -23.03
N LEU A 133 -10.49 -14.01 -23.72
CA LEU A 133 -9.80 -12.81 -23.26
C LEU A 133 -10.85 -11.70 -23.02
N GLY A 134 -10.77 -11.06 -21.86
CA GLY A 134 -11.52 -9.85 -21.54
C GLY A 134 -10.64 -8.61 -21.77
N VAL A 135 -11.27 -7.46 -22.02
CA VAL A 135 -10.59 -6.17 -22.15
C VAL A 135 -11.15 -5.25 -21.07
N ALA A 136 -10.27 -4.59 -20.31
CA ALA A 136 -10.62 -3.56 -19.34
C ALA A 136 -10.00 -2.23 -19.77
N GLY A 137 -10.78 -1.16 -19.72
CA GLY A 137 -10.39 0.21 -20.07
C GLY A 137 -11.34 1.20 -19.45
#